data_AF-A0A402AQZ4-F1
#
_entry.id   AF-A0A402AQZ4-F1
#
_cell.length_a   1.000
_cell.length_b   1.000
_cell.length_c   1.000
_cell.angle_alpha   90.00
_cell.angle_beta   90.00
_cell.angle_gamma   90.00
#
_symmetry.space_group_name_H-M   'P 1'
#
loop_
_entity.id
_entity.type
_entity.pdbx_description
1 polymer ?
#
loop_
_entity_poly.entity_id
_entity_poly.type
_entity_poly.pdbx_seq_one_letter_code
_entity_poly.pdbx_strand_id
1 'polypeptide(L)'
;MYSTPAAAGVKDTGNYLKASMLLSASASTKNPALVTKFINAIFNDPTIVKALKIERGIPGSARAQALLKPGLKPADLQQLTMTNQLAAITRPKMVLDPPGAGEVSDLLVLIAQGLGFGKMSVADAANTFVVQTDKALERDGV
;
A
#
# COMPACT_ATOMS: atom_id res chain seq x y z
N MET A 1 -2.56 1.97 11.11
CA MET A 1 -1.89 0.86 10.39
C MET A 1 -1.78 -0.27 11.40
N TYR A 2 -2.62 -1.29 11.27
CA TYR A 2 -2.55 -2.47 12.14
C TYR A 2 -1.48 -3.37 11.55
N SER A 3 -0.34 -3.52 12.23
CA SER A 3 0.58 -4.60 11.91
C SER A 3 -0.17 -5.90 12.15
N THR A 4 -0.12 -6.84 11.21
CA THR A 4 -0.45 -8.23 11.52
C THR A 4 0.42 -8.64 12.71
N PRO A 5 -0.16 -9.17 13.80
CA PRO A 5 0.62 -9.73 14.88
C PRO A 5 1.47 -10.87 14.32
N ALA A 6 2.78 -10.77 14.50
CA ALA A 6 3.68 -11.87 14.18
C ALA A 6 3.99 -12.63 15.47
N ALA A 7 4.11 -13.95 15.38
CA ALA A 7 4.55 -14.75 16.52
C ALA A 7 5.95 -14.31 16.98
N ALA A 8 6.24 -14.47 18.26
CA ALA A 8 7.54 -14.12 18.82
C ALA A 8 8.68 -14.80 18.04
N GLY A 9 9.67 -14.01 17.59
CA GLY A 9 10.81 -14.50 16.81
C GLY A 9 10.62 -14.50 15.29
N VAL A 10 9.42 -14.22 14.77
CA VAL A 10 9.19 -14.09 13.32
C VAL A 10 9.76 -12.76 12.83
N LYS A 11 10.84 -12.83 12.04
CA LYS A 11 11.49 -11.65 11.44
C LYS A 11 10.72 -11.08 10.25
N ASP A 12 9.98 -11.93 9.54
CA ASP A 12 9.17 -11.53 8.39
C ASP A 12 7.68 -11.57 8.76
N THR A 13 7.13 -10.40 9.04
CA THR A 13 5.74 -10.23 9.46
C THR A 13 4.75 -10.22 8.29
N GLY A 14 5.24 -10.32 7.05
CA GLY A 14 4.44 -10.11 5.84
C GLY A 14 4.12 -8.64 5.55
N ASN A 15 4.48 -7.72 6.44
CA ASN A 15 4.25 -6.30 6.26
C ASN A 15 5.12 -5.72 5.13
N TYR A 16 4.52 -4.83 4.35
CA TYR A 16 5.20 -4.11 3.29
C TYR A 16 4.72 -2.66 3.20
N LEU A 17 5.58 -1.77 2.70
CA LEU A 17 5.14 -0.43 2.32
C LEU A 17 4.45 -0.49 0.95
N LYS A 18 3.16 -0.15 0.94
CA LYS A 18 2.36 0.00 -0.28
C LYS A 18 2.51 1.43 -0.81
N ALA A 19 2.84 1.56 -2.09
CA ALA A 19 2.76 2.85 -2.76
C ALA A 19 1.32 3.38 -2.70
N SER A 20 1.15 4.64 -2.30
CA SER A 20 -0.16 5.30 -2.24
C SER A 20 -0.81 5.36 -3.62
N MET A 21 -0.02 5.72 -4.63
CA MET A 21 -0.39 5.85 -6.03
C MET A 21 0.80 5.54 -6.92
N LEU A 22 0.52 5.10 -8.15
CA LEU A 22 1.51 4.87 -9.19
C LEU A 22 1.14 5.73 -10.41
N LEU A 23 2.14 6.22 -11.14
CA LEU A 23 1.97 6.86 -12.43
C LEU A 23 2.46 5.93 -13.52
N SER A 24 1.62 5.69 -14.53
CA SER A 24 1.93 4.84 -15.68
C SER A 24 1.83 5.64 -16.97
N ALA A 25 2.62 5.26 -17.96
CA ALA A 25 2.56 5.80 -19.31
C ALA A 25 2.00 4.74 -20.27
N SER A 26 1.15 5.14 -21.22
CA SER A 26 0.72 4.24 -22.29
C SER A 26 1.91 3.84 -23.15
N ALA A 27 2.08 2.54 -23.42
CA ALA A 27 3.07 2.03 -24.36
C ALA A 27 2.87 2.55 -25.79
N SER A 28 1.67 3.01 -26.14
CA SER A 28 1.32 3.55 -27.46
C SER A 28 1.39 5.07 -27.57
N THR A 29 1.90 5.77 -26.53
CA THR A 29 2.00 7.22 -26.54
C THR A 29 2.81 7.74 -27.73
N LYS A 30 2.32 8.80 -28.38
CA LYS A 30 3.05 9.48 -29.46
C LYS A 30 4.17 10.40 -28.94
N ASN A 31 4.24 10.61 -27.62
CA ASN A 31 5.18 11.55 -27.01
C ASN A 31 5.94 10.92 -25.82
N PRO A 32 6.71 9.82 -26.01
CA PRO A 32 7.34 9.08 -24.90
C PRO A 32 8.32 9.92 -24.09
N ALA A 33 9.11 10.78 -24.76
CA ALA A 33 10.07 11.66 -24.09
C ALA A 33 9.38 12.69 -23.18
N LEU A 34 8.27 13.30 -23.65
CA LEU A 34 7.54 14.30 -22.89
C LEU A 34 6.84 13.68 -21.68
N VAL A 35 6.20 12.51 -21.85
CA VAL A 35 5.54 11.80 -20.74
C VAL A 35 6.56 11.38 -19.68
N THR A 36 7.71 10.83 -20.09
CA THR A 36 8.79 10.47 -19.16
C THR A 36 9.31 11.68 -18.40
N LYS A 37 9.51 12.82 -19.09
CA LYS A 37 9.91 14.08 -18.46
C LYS A 37 8.88 14.56 -17.45
N PHE A 38 7.60 14.47 -17.76
CA PHE A 38 6.51 14.85 -16.86
C PHE A 38 6.48 13.97 -15.61
N ILE A 39 6.50 12.64 -15.77
CA ILE A 39 6.52 11.69 -14.65
C ILE A 39 7.74 11.96 -13.75
N ASN A 40 8.92 12.14 -14.34
CA ASN A 40 10.13 12.47 -13.58
C ASN A 40 9.98 13.79 -12.81
N ALA A 41 9.39 14.83 -13.43
CA ALA A 41 9.21 16.13 -12.81
C ALA A 41 8.29 16.07 -11.58
N ILE A 42 7.23 15.26 -11.60
CA ILE A 42 6.33 15.06 -10.44
C ILE A 42 7.10 14.65 -9.17
N PHE A 43 8.16 13.83 -9.32
CA PHE A 43 8.90 13.29 -8.19
C PHE A 43 10.19 14.07 -7.86
N ASN A 44 10.78 14.75 -8.85
CA ASN A 44 12.13 15.30 -8.73
C ASN A 44 12.22 16.83 -8.93
N ASP A 45 11.22 17.47 -9.55
CA ASP A 45 11.23 18.92 -9.72
C ASP A 45 10.90 19.61 -8.38
N PRO A 46 11.77 20.49 -7.85
CA PRO A 46 11.56 21.10 -6.54
C PRO A 46 10.30 21.96 -6.44
N THR A 47 9.91 22.62 -7.54
CA THR A 47 8.71 23.47 -7.57
C THR A 47 7.47 22.61 -7.51
N ILE A 48 7.42 21.53 -8.30
CA ILE A 48 6.29 20.60 -8.30
C ILE A 48 6.21 19.84 -6.97
N VAL A 49 7.33 19.33 -6.45
CA VAL A 49 7.35 18.64 -5.15
C VAL A 49 6.84 19.55 -4.03
N LYS A 50 7.28 20.81 -3.98
CA LYS A 50 6.77 21.79 -3.00
C LYS A 50 5.29 22.10 -3.17
N ALA A 51 4.80 22.16 -4.42
CA ALA A 51 3.38 22.38 -4.70
C ALA A 51 2.52 21.19 -4.24
N LEU A 52 3.00 19.96 -4.46
CA LEU A 52 2.29 18.74 -4.10
C LEU A 52 2.39 18.38 -2.61
N LYS A 53 3.43 18.87 -1.91
CA LYS A 53 3.69 18.58 -0.50
C LYS A 53 3.60 17.06 -0.24
N ILE A 54 2.72 16.66 0.69
CA ILE A 54 2.47 15.26 1.05
C ILE A 54 1.04 14.81 0.68
N GLU A 55 0.35 15.52 -0.22
CA GLU A 55 -1.04 15.25 -0.61
C GLU A 55 -1.22 13.88 -1.29
N ARG A 56 -0.14 13.34 -1.87
CA ARG A 56 -0.09 11.99 -2.46
C ARG A 56 0.66 10.99 -1.58
N GLY A 57 0.74 11.26 -0.28
CA GLY A 57 1.54 10.50 0.67
C GLY A 57 2.96 11.06 0.85
N ILE A 58 3.73 10.42 1.73
CA ILE A 58 5.12 10.79 1.97
C ILE A 58 5.97 10.41 0.75
N PRO A 59 6.71 11.35 0.14
CA PRO A 59 7.60 11.02 -0.97
C PRO A 59 8.62 9.95 -0.58
N GLY A 60 8.81 8.93 -1.42
CA GLY A 60 9.84 7.91 -1.21
C GLY A 60 11.28 8.42 -1.37
N SER A 61 11.46 9.58 -2.03
CA SER A 61 12.78 10.20 -2.23
C SER A 61 13.24 10.95 -0.99
N ALA A 62 14.38 10.57 -0.43
CA ALA A 62 15.01 11.27 0.70
C ALA A 62 15.28 12.76 0.39
N ARG A 63 15.61 13.08 -0.87
CA ARG A 63 15.79 14.47 -1.33
C ARG A 63 14.47 15.26 -1.27
N ALA A 64 13.37 14.66 -1.73
CA ALA A 64 12.05 15.29 -1.65
C ALA A 64 11.60 15.47 -0.20
N GLN A 65 11.81 14.47 0.66
CA GLN A 65 11.52 14.58 2.09
C GLN A 65 12.33 15.72 2.74
N ALA A 66 13.63 15.81 2.48
CA ALA A 66 14.48 16.88 3.01
C ALA A 66 14.04 18.27 2.52
N LEU A 67 13.60 18.38 1.27
CA LEU A 67 13.08 19.62 0.69
C LEU A 67 11.78 20.08 1.37
N LEU A 68 10.90 19.15 1.71
CA LEU A 68 9.59 19.45 2.29
C LEU A 68 9.63 19.67 3.80
N LYS A 69 10.51 18.94 4.52
CA LYS A 69 10.57 18.90 5.99
C LYS A 69 10.49 20.28 6.68
N PRO A 70 11.16 21.35 6.21
CA PRO A 70 11.09 22.67 6.85
C PRO A 70 9.70 23.32 6.81
N GLY A 71 8.84 22.95 5.86
CA GLY A 71 7.51 23.53 5.66
C GLY A 71 6.35 22.62 6.09
N LEU A 72 6.65 21.46 6.68
CA LEU A 72 5.65 20.50 7.14
C LEU A 72 5.03 20.91 8.48
N LYS A 73 3.72 20.68 8.63
CA LYS A 73 3.02 20.87 9.91
C LYS A 73 3.42 19.79 10.91
N PRO A 74 3.16 19.96 12.22
CA PRO A 74 3.46 18.93 13.22
C PRO A 74 2.86 17.55 12.91
N ALA A 75 1.62 17.49 12.41
CA ALA A 75 0.99 16.22 12.02
C ALA A 75 1.71 15.56 10.82
N ASP A 76 2.10 16.35 9.83
CA ASP A 76 2.84 15.88 8.65
C ASP A 76 4.22 15.30 9.04
N LEU A 77 4.88 15.92 10.03
CA LEU A 77 6.15 15.44 10.58
C LEU A 77 5.98 14.12 11.33
N GLN A 78 4.85 13.92 12.03
CA GLN A 78 4.53 12.62 12.64
C GLN A 78 4.32 11.54 11.59
N GLN A 79 3.58 11.84 10.51
CA GLN A 79 3.37 10.91 9.40
C GLN A 79 4.70 10.55 8.71
N LEU A 80 5.56 11.54 8.46
CA LEU A 80 6.91 11.32 7.91
C LEU A 80 7.75 10.41 8.80
N THR A 81 7.75 10.67 10.11
CA THR A 81 8.51 9.90 11.10
C THR A 81 8.02 8.45 11.15
N MET A 82 6.70 8.24 11.26
CA MET A 82 6.09 6.91 11.28
C MET A 82 6.39 6.15 9.98
N THR A 83 6.28 6.81 8.82
CA THR A 83 6.55 6.18 7.52
C THR A 83 8.00 5.72 7.43
N ASN A 84 8.96 6.55 7.86
CA ASN A 84 10.37 6.19 7.84
C ASN A 84 10.73 5.09 8.85
N GLN A 85 10.07 5.05 10.01
CA GLN A 85 10.22 3.95 10.97
C GLN A 85 9.71 2.63 10.39
N LEU A 86 8.54 2.65 9.74
CA LEU A 86 7.98 1.47 9.08
C LEU A 86 8.84 1.02 7.89
N ALA A 87 9.39 1.95 7.11
CA ALA A 87 10.31 1.63 6.01
C ALA A 87 11.55 0.84 6.48
N ALA A 88 12.01 1.07 7.72
CA ALA A 88 13.17 0.38 8.26
C ALA A 88 12.88 -1.08 8.70
N ILE A 89 11.61 -1.43 8.92
CA ILE A 89 11.20 -2.75 9.44
C ILE A 89 10.29 -3.53 8.48
N THR A 90 10.06 -3.00 7.28
CA THR A 90 9.22 -3.63 6.26
C THR A 90 9.96 -3.74 4.94
N ARG A 91 9.44 -4.54 4.03
CA ARG A 91 9.93 -4.63 2.65
C ARG A 91 9.08 -3.79 1.69
N PRO A 92 9.58 -3.40 0.51
CA PRO A 92 8.70 -2.94 -0.55
C PRO A 92 7.78 -4.08 -1.02
N LYS A 93 6.58 -3.72 -1.48
CA LYS A 93 5.73 -4.68 -2.19
C LYS A 93 6.41 -5.08 -3.51
N MET A 94 6.79 -6.34 -3.67
CA MET A 94 7.50 -6.82 -4.87
C MET A 94 6.61 -7.56 -5.87
N VAL A 95 5.42 -8.00 -5.46
CA VAL A 95 4.49 -8.74 -6.30
C VAL A 95 3.19 -7.96 -6.49
N LEU A 96 2.60 -8.09 -7.68
CA LEU A 96 1.25 -7.61 -7.92
C LEU A 96 0.26 -8.47 -7.12
N ASP A 97 -0.89 -7.89 -6.81
CA ASP A 97 -1.96 -8.68 -6.21
C ASP A 97 -2.40 -9.75 -7.23
N PRO A 98 -2.62 -11.01 -6.81
CA PRO A 98 -3.07 -12.05 -7.71
C PRO A 98 -4.47 -11.73 -8.25
N PRO A 99 -4.84 -12.29 -9.41
CA PRO A 99 -6.25 -12.43 -9.79
C PRO A 99 -7.08 -12.97 -8.60
N GLY A 100 -8.33 -12.51 -8.47
CA GLY A 100 -9.16 -12.82 -7.30
C GLY A 100 -8.90 -12.02 -6.01
N ALA A 101 -7.80 -11.25 -5.88
CA ALA A 101 -7.49 -10.52 -4.64
C ALA A 101 -8.56 -9.49 -4.21
N GLY A 102 -9.30 -8.92 -5.16
CA GLY A 102 -10.44 -8.04 -4.87
C GLY A 102 -11.58 -8.80 -4.17
N GLU A 103 -11.95 -9.97 -4.70
CA GLU A 103 -12.97 -10.84 -4.11
C GLU A 103 -12.56 -11.33 -2.71
N VAL A 104 -11.29 -11.70 -2.52
CA VAL A 104 -10.76 -12.04 -1.18
C VAL A 104 -10.96 -10.90 -0.18
N SER A 105 -10.75 -9.65 -0.62
CA SER A 105 -10.96 -8.48 0.24
C SER A 105 -12.44 -8.30 0.61
N ASP A 106 -13.36 -8.49 -0.34
CA ASP A 106 -14.80 -8.41 -0.09
C ASP A 106 -15.28 -9.54 0.83
N LEU A 107 -14.79 -10.77 0.61
CA LEU A 107 -15.06 -11.94 1.46
C LEU A 107 -14.63 -11.69 2.91
N LEU A 108 -13.43 -11.13 3.12
CA LEU A 108 -12.93 -10.80 4.45
C LEU A 108 -13.89 -9.83 5.17
N VAL A 109 -14.34 -8.78 4.48
CA VAL A 109 -15.27 -7.79 5.06
C VAL A 109 -16.59 -8.45 5.43
N LEU A 110 -17.19 -9.23 4.53
CA LEU A 110 -18.47 -9.87 4.76
C LEU A 110 -18.43 -10.87 5.93
N ILE A 111 -17.38 -11.69 5.98
CA ILE A 111 -17.19 -12.69 7.05
C ILE A 111 -16.93 -11.99 8.39
N ALA A 112 -16.09 -10.95 8.42
CA ALA A 112 -15.83 -10.17 9.62
C ALA A 112 -17.10 -9.48 10.16
N GLN A 113 -17.98 -9.00 9.28
CA GLN A 113 -19.28 -8.46 9.67
C GLN A 113 -20.20 -9.55 10.25
N GLY A 114 -20.25 -10.72 9.63
CA GLY A 114 -20.99 -11.87 10.15
C GLY A 114 -20.55 -12.27 11.56
N LEU A 115 -19.23 -12.30 11.79
CA LEU A 115 -18.65 -12.52 13.11
C LEU A 115 -19.03 -11.40 14.09
N GLY A 116 -18.87 -10.14 13.70
CA GLY A 116 -19.18 -8.97 14.52
C GLY A 116 -20.66 -8.86 14.92
N PHE A 117 -21.57 -9.39 14.09
CA PHE A 117 -23.00 -9.47 14.38
C PHE A 117 -23.43 -10.77 15.06
N GLY A 118 -22.49 -11.63 15.47
CA GLY A 118 -22.77 -12.88 16.17
C GLY A 118 -23.48 -13.93 15.31
N LYS A 119 -23.33 -13.88 13.98
CA LYS A 119 -23.94 -14.84 13.04
C LYS A 119 -23.08 -16.08 12.81
N MET A 120 -21.84 -16.10 13.29
CA MET A 120 -20.89 -17.20 13.18
C MET A 120 -19.89 -17.16 14.34
N SER A 121 -19.31 -18.31 14.69
CA SER A 121 -18.20 -18.37 15.63
C SER A 121 -16.88 -17.92 14.98
N VAL A 122 -15.86 -17.62 15.78
CA VAL A 122 -14.51 -17.31 15.28
C VAL A 122 -13.95 -18.47 14.44
N ALA A 123 -14.17 -19.72 14.88
CA ALA A 123 -13.70 -20.90 14.18
C ALA A 123 -14.39 -21.06 12.81
N ASP A 124 -15.71 -20.85 12.76
CA ASP A 124 -16.48 -20.92 11.52
C ASP A 124 -16.07 -19.80 10.54
N ALA A 125 -15.88 -18.59 11.06
CA ALA A 125 -15.42 -17.44 10.27
C ALA A 125 -14.04 -17.70 9.65
N ALA A 126 -13.08 -18.18 10.46
CA ALA A 126 -11.73 -18.50 10.00
C ALA A 126 -11.75 -19.60 8.92
N ASN A 127 -12.47 -20.70 9.17
CA ASN A 127 -12.58 -21.80 8.22
C ASN A 127 -13.27 -21.35 6.91
N THR A 128 -14.35 -20.59 7.02
CA THR A 128 -15.05 -20.04 5.86
C THR A 128 -14.14 -19.13 5.05
N PHE A 129 -13.38 -18.25 5.70
CA PHE A 129 -12.47 -17.33 5.02
C PHE A 129 -11.41 -18.07 4.21
N VAL A 130 -10.75 -19.08 4.79
CA VAL A 130 -9.74 -19.89 4.09
C VAL A 130 -10.35 -20.58 2.88
N VAL A 131 -11.46 -21.32 3.06
CA VAL A 131 -12.10 -22.08 1.97
C VAL A 131 -12.58 -21.18 0.83
N GLN A 132 -13.12 -19.98 1.12
CA GLN A 132 -13.58 -19.07 0.08
C GLN A 132 -12.41 -18.33 -0.60
N THR A 133 -11.33 -18.06 0.14
CA THR A 133 -10.11 -17.48 -0.43
C THR A 133 -9.48 -18.42 -1.44
N ASP A 134 -9.33 -19.71 -1.10
CA ASP A 134 -8.76 -20.70 -2.02
C ASP A 134 -9.56 -20.76 -3.31
N LYS A 135 -10.90 -20.83 -3.22
CA LYS A 135 -11.79 -20.80 -4.40
C LYS A 135 -11.65 -19.54 -5.24
N ALA A 136 -11.53 -18.37 -4.60
CA ALA A 136 -11.40 -17.10 -5.30
C ALA A 136 -10.07 -17.01 -6.07
N LEU A 137 -8.98 -17.55 -5.49
CA LEU A 137 -7.65 -17.53 -6.10
C LEU A 137 -7.50 -18.60 -7.20
N GLU A 138 -8.04 -19.80 -7.01
CA GLU A 138 -7.95 -20.91 -7.97
C GLU A 138 -8.76 -20.66 -9.25
N ARG A 139 -9.89 -19.95 -9.15
CA ARG A 139 -10.80 -19.70 -10.29
C ARG A 139 -10.13 -18.94 -11.45
N ASP A 140 -9.14 -18.12 -11.14
CA ASP A 140 -8.44 -17.27 -12.10
C ASP A 140 -7.06 -17.83 -12.49
N GLY A 141 -6.77 -19.09 -12.16
CA GLY A 141 -5.62 -19.85 -12.67
C GLY A 141 -4.29 -19.62 -11.95
N VAL A 142 -4.32 -19.32 -10.65
CA VAL A 142 -3.14 -19.36 -9.76
C VAL A 142 -3.12 -20.66 -8.98
#